data_AF-A0A9W9X0R6-F1
#
_entry.id   AF-A0A9W9X0R6-F1
#
_cell.length_a   1.000
_cell.length_b   1.000
_cell.length_c   1.000
_cell.angle_alpha   90.00
_cell.angle_beta   90.00
_cell.angle_gamma   90.00
#
_symmetry.space_group_name_H-M   'P 1'
#
loop_
_entity.id
_entity.type
_entity.pdbx_description
1 polymer ?
#
loop_
_entity_poly.entity_id
_entity_poly.type
_entity_poly.pdbx_seq_one_letter_code
_entity_poly.pdbx_strand_id
1 'polypeptide(L)'
;MDTPSDEAVQAYMEYFQRETSTCRFLPLMQNALPTAATEETISEETVRIQVVGRLLDEFKDNFDDPLGELFGMEEEEGPEEYAYVKTLDVFYFCLNRTQRRPSNLNRGPSVKTAKEQRDEDWKVHIEELHRQAKRGVRKFISRAQKTSPSTRLRRNSSFEAADIMESDIGVSAAIEANSRLNSPARRIQMVLEQNSGGFDVQIEAKLPRPLDLIPVDRHNYSEHLLLKVNELHSNRYREILERHPTVDICAKLENNLTPGVRVVSDGELFSLDGLRSISGDIKTTAAGIYMHILWPPNDPQHFCLYVGQAKNLGNRIADHNDRLYRRKHPSLHYHVWDSQEDMCSEFVILAIFNSETEGRNLFRYEQCLLNLLEMWMACLFRTLTAKDLDTYLPPSADRSSAGRHLNVVPPIWQRFHDENLPARKEVFDRAGFEALIRSDDPTVRSWARQATASYNDLRNSPDPQLRRYWFENNQRQLQQAWDANEKRAIDRMKVYQVEGKERTIRCAPGRNRGYITCGKFNIPLPQSLSMSPESKIFVQFHLYEMAVSHRYASEAMPCDPASRLAISIKGCNSSGNEVDEWIQSSGSKAAMKINTLVDMLEGITLTESRSFCRRWDVSRTEKGAQRKTNYTNE
;
A
#
# COMPACT_ATOMS: atom_id res chain seq x y z
N MET A 1 23.45 0.35 -29.44
CA MET A 1 22.64 1.49 -28.96
C MET A 1 23.10 2.68 -29.76
N ASP A 2 22.34 3.00 -30.79
CA ASP A 2 22.65 4.14 -31.63
C ASP A 2 22.03 5.40 -30.99
N THR A 3 22.72 6.52 -31.12
CA THR A 3 22.21 7.82 -30.69
C THR A 3 20.91 8.14 -31.43
N PRO A 4 19.94 8.82 -30.78
CA PRO A 4 18.72 9.25 -31.45
C PRO A 4 19.08 10.09 -32.69
N SER A 5 18.34 9.93 -33.79
CA SER A 5 18.58 10.74 -34.99
C SER A 5 18.39 12.22 -34.68
N ASP A 6 19.14 13.08 -35.36
CA ASP A 6 19.04 14.53 -35.18
C ASP A 6 17.61 15.02 -35.44
N GLU A 7 16.85 14.35 -36.31
CA GLU A 7 15.42 14.60 -36.56
C GLU A 7 14.53 14.28 -35.35
N ALA A 8 14.83 13.21 -34.60
CA ALA A 8 14.11 12.89 -33.36
C ALA A 8 14.45 13.87 -32.23
N VAL A 9 15.70 14.32 -32.15
CA VAL A 9 16.13 15.37 -31.21
C VAL A 9 15.48 16.70 -31.57
N GLN A 10 15.47 17.08 -32.86
CA GLN A 10 14.87 18.30 -33.37
C GLN A 10 13.35 18.31 -33.14
N ALA A 11 12.65 17.19 -33.39
CA ALA A 11 11.22 17.05 -33.08
C ALA A 11 10.92 17.21 -31.58
N TYR A 12 11.80 16.68 -30.71
CA TYR A 12 11.72 16.90 -29.26
C TYR A 12 11.95 18.37 -28.88
N MET A 13 12.93 19.04 -29.47
CA MET A 13 13.18 20.47 -29.22
C MET A 13 12.03 21.35 -29.71
N GLU A 14 11.46 21.07 -30.88
CA GLU A 14 10.29 21.80 -31.41
C GLU A 14 9.02 21.57 -30.58
N TYR A 15 8.85 20.38 -30.00
CA TYR A 15 7.76 20.09 -29.06
C TYR A 15 7.87 20.98 -27.81
N PHE A 16 9.05 21.03 -27.18
CA PHE A 16 9.26 21.84 -25.97
C PHE A 16 9.35 23.36 -26.23
N GLN A 17 9.75 23.80 -27.43
CA GLN A 17 9.79 25.23 -27.80
C GLN A 17 8.39 25.82 -28.07
N ARG A 18 7.36 25.00 -28.28
CA ARG A 18 5.98 25.46 -28.49
C ARG A 18 5.18 25.69 -27.19
N GLU A 19 5.69 25.27 -26.03
CA GLU A 19 5.06 25.51 -24.72
C GLU A 19 5.71 26.66 -23.94
N THR A 20 5.02 27.80 -23.87
CA THR A 20 5.52 29.01 -23.20
C THR A 20 5.48 28.97 -21.67
N SER A 21 4.77 28.01 -21.07
CA SER A 21 4.63 27.86 -19.60
C SER A 21 5.85 27.24 -18.91
N THR A 22 6.67 26.46 -19.62
CA THR A 22 7.80 25.70 -19.04
C THR A 22 9.05 26.57 -18.81
N CYS A 23 9.13 27.72 -19.48
CA CYS A 23 10.33 28.57 -19.55
C CYS A 23 10.73 29.31 -18.25
N ARG A 24 9.94 29.28 -17.16
CA ARG A 24 10.26 30.02 -15.91
C ARG A 24 10.95 29.20 -14.82
N PHE A 25 11.00 27.88 -14.91
CA PHE A 25 11.64 27.02 -13.89
C PHE A 25 12.70 26.06 -14.43
N LEU A 26 12.76 25.84 -15.74
CA LEU A 26 13.79 25.01 -16.38
C LEU A 26 15.25 25.41 -16.03
N PRO A 27 15.64 26.71 -15.99
CA PRO A 27 17.02 27.10 -15.66
C PRO A 27 17.47 26.76 -14.23
N LEU A 28 16.53 26.57 -13.29
CA LEU A 28 16.83 26.22 -11.90
C LEU A 28 16.76 24.71 -11.62
N MET A 29 16.08 23.94 -12.46
CA MET A 29 15.85 22.51 -12.21
C MET A 29 16.65 21.55 -13.10
N GLN A 30 17.23 22.00 -14.22
CA GLN A 30 18.02 21.12 -15.10
C GLN A 30 19.43 20.80 -14.60
N ASN A 31 20.03 21.64 -13.74
CA ASN A 31 21.45 21.54 -13.36
C ASN A 31 21.73 21.55 -11.84
N ALA A 32 20.71 21.51 -10.98
CA ALA A 32 20.86 21.77 -9.54
C ALA A 32 20.05 20.83 -8.62
N LEU A 33 19.65 19.65 -9.11
CA LEU A 33 19.22 18.55 -8.26
C LEU A 33 19.92 17.27 -8.74
N PRO A 34 20.47 16.46 -7.83
CA PRO A 34 21.26 15.29 -8.16
C PRO A 34 20.36 14.19 -8.72
N THR A 35 20.91 13.38 -9.63
CA THR A 35 20.15 12.26 -10.24
C THR A 35 19.91 11.11 -9.25
N ALA A 36 20.64 11.09 -8.12
CA ALA A 36 20.46 10.17 -7.01
C ALA A 36 20.77 10.85 -5.66
N ALA A 37 20.05 10.48 -4.59
CA ALA A 37 20.30 10.99 -3.24
C ALA A 37 21.67 10.58 -2.65
N THR A 38 22.44 9.74 -3.33
CA THR A 38 23.85 9.42 -3.02
C THR A 38 24.83 10.49 -3.47
N GLU A 39 24.36 11.47 -4.25
CA GLU A 39 25.16 12.56 -4.82
C GLU A 39 24.64 13.94 -4.35
N GLU A 40 23.63 13.98 -3.47
CA GLU A 40 23.07 15.21 -2.91
C GLU A 40 24.10 15.92 -2.03
N THR A 41 24.56 17.08 -2.50
CA THR A 41 25.42 17.95 -1.71
C THR A 41 24.63 18.62 -0.58
N ILE A 42 25.33 19.05 0.48
CA ILE A 42 24.71 19.77 1.61
C ILE A 42 23.93 21.01 1.12
N SER A 43 24.38 21.65 0.05
CA SER A 43 23.69 22.77 -0.59
C SER A 43 22.37 22.38 -1.24
N GLU A 44 22.31 21.24 -1.93
CA GLU A 44 21.09 20.72 -2.57
C GLU A 44 20.08 20.20 -1.55
N GLU A 45 20.55 19.51 -0.50
CA GLU A 45 19.70 19.14 0.64
C GLU A 45 19.15 20.40 1.34
N THR A 46 19.96 21.44 1.50
CA THR A 46 19.50 22.73 2.06
C THR A 46 18.42 23.36 1.19
N VAL A 47 18.58 23.35 -0.14
CA VAL A 47 17.55 23.84 -1.08
C VAL A 47 16.28 22.98 -1.01
N ARG A 48 16.39 21.65 -0.95
CA ARG A 48 15.25 20.74 -0.76
C ARG A 48 14.51 21.03 0.56
N ILE A 49 15.24 21.24 1.66
CA ILE A 49 14.66 21.58 2.96
C ILE A 49 14.00 22.96 2.92
N GLN A 50 14.57 23.95 2.24
CA GLN A 50 13.95 25.28 2.06
C GLN A 50 12.69 25.23 1.19
N VAL A 51 12.66 24.39 0.14
CA VAL A 51 11.46 24.17 -0.69
C VAL A 51 10.37 23.45 0.12
N VAL A 52 10.71 22.41 0.88
CA VAL A 52 9.76 21.72 1.77
C VAL A 52 9.26 22.65 2.87
N GLY A 53 10.13 23.48 3.47
CA GLY A 53 9.76 24.51 4.44
C GLY A 53 8.77 25.50 3.86
N ARG A 54 9.05 26.08 2.68
CA ARG A 54 8.12 26.97 1.98
C ARG A 54 6.79 26.30 1.63
N LEU A 55 6.78 25.03 1.21
CA LEU A 55 5.53 24.32 0.94
C LEU A 55 4.72 24.07 2.22
N LEU A 56 5.37 23.88 3.37
CA LEU A 56 4.71 23.74 4.67
C LEU A 56 4.24 25.09 5.24
N ASP A 57 4.94 26.18 4.94
CA ASP A 57 4.55 27.53 5.36
C ASP A 57 3.45 28.09 4.43
N GLU A 58 3.53 27.90 3.11
CA GLU A 58 2.40 28.14 2.19
C GLU A 58 1.17 27.29 2.55
N PHE A 59 1.34 26.07 3.08
CA PHE A 59 0.23 25.27 3.59
C PHE A 59 -0.38 25.82 4.89
N LYS A 60 0.37 26.57 5.70
CA LYS A 60 -0.20 27.31 6.85
C LYS A 60 -0.88 28.59 6.38
N ASP A 61 -0.21 29.37 5.55
CA ASP A 61 -0.64 30.70 5.10
C ASP A 61 -1.86 30.65 4.16
N ASN A 62 -2.09 29.53 3.45
CA ASN A 62 -3.31 29.34 2.63
C ASN A 62 -4.46 28.64 3.38
N PHE A 63 -4.26 28.28 4.66
CA PHE A 63 -5.28 27.66 5.52
C PHE A 63 -5.40 28.40 6.85
N ASP A 64 -5.67 29.71 6.78
CA ASP A 64 -6.18 30.48 7.91
C ASP A 64 -7.50 29.85 8.41
N ASP A 65 -7.45 29.28 9.61
CA ASP A 65 -8.49 28.46 10.26
C ASP A 65 -8.88 27.15 9.51
N PRO A 66 -8.14 26.04 9.71
CA PRO A 66 -8.46 24.74 9.11
C PRO A 66 -9.75 24.09 9.65
N LEU A 67 -10.45 24.70 10.62
CA LEU A 67 -11.70 24.19 11.19
C LEU A 67 -12.94 24.95 10.67
N GLY A 68 -12.77 26.19 10.16
CA GLY A 68 -13.90 27.05 9.76
C GLY A 68 -14.75 26.54 8.59
N GLU A 69 -14.14 26.00 7.52
CA GLU A 69 -14.86 25.58 6.31
C GLU A 69 -15.21 24.07 6.25
N LEU A 70 -14.76 23.24 7.22
CA LEU A 70 -14.98 21.79 7.18
C LEU A 70 -16.33 21.32 7.76
N PHE A 71 -17.09 22.17 8.45
CA PHE A 71 -18.43 21.86 9.01
C PHE A 71 -19.53 21.60 7.95
N GLY A 72 -19.16 21.40 6.69
CA GLY A 72 -20.07 21.08 5.59
C GLY A 72 -20.29 19.59 5.30
N MET A 73 -19.55 18.69 5.97
CA MET A 73 -19.68 17.23 5.85
C MET A 73 -20.28 16.66 7.13
N GLU A 74 -21.46 16.02 7.01
CA GLU A 74 -22.12 15.30 8.10
C GLU A 74 -21.23 14.14 8.59
N GLU A 75 -21.19 13.93 9.90
CA GLU A 75 -20.29 12.99 10.57
C GLU A 75 -20.54 11.54 10.15
N GLU A 76 -19.48 10.81 9.78
CA GLU A 76 -19.31 9.39 10.20
C GLU A 76 -17.86 8.86 10.04
N GLU A 77 -17.00 9.46 9.19
CA GLU A 77 -15.54 9.19 9.20
C GLU A 77 -14.74 10.51 9.13
N GLY A 78 -13.72 10.64 9.98
CA GLY A 78 -13.06 11.92 10.28
C GLY A 78 -12.13 12.46 9.19
N PRO A 79 -12.11 13.78 8.93
CA PRO A 79 -11.30 14.39 7.87
C PRO A 79 -9.78 14.32 8.13
N GLU A 80 -9.36 14.19 9.39
CA GLU A 80 -7.94 14.07 9.78
C GLU A 80 -7.27 12.84 9.16
N GLU A 81 -7.98 11.71 9.08
CA GLU A 81 -7.43 10.45 8.54
C GLU A 81 -7.19 10.56 7.02
N TYR A 82 -8.05 11.28 6.29
CA TYR A 82 -7.88 11.55 4.86
C TYR A 82 -6.67 12.46 4.58
N ALA A 83 -6.48 13.51 5.39
CA ALA A 83 -5.34 14.42 5.28
C ALA A 83 -4.01 13.72 5.64
N TYR A 84 -4.01 12.90 6.68
CA TYR A 84 -2.86 12.09 7.10
C TYR A 84 -2.47 11.06 6.02
N VAL A 85 -3.44 10.32 5.46
CA VAL A 85 -3.20 9.37 4.37
C VAL A 85 -2.68 10.08 3.10
N LYS A 86 -3.18 11.26 2.75
CA LYS A 86 -2.65 12.02 1.60
C LYS A 86 -1.26 12.61 1.84
N THR A 87 -0.94 12.97 3.07
CA THR A 87 0.41 13.41 3.46
C THR A 87 1.39 12.24 3.36
N LEU A 88 1.00 11.04 3.81
CA LEU A 88 1.77 9.80 3.62
C LEU A 88 1.95 9.44 2.14
N ASP A 89 0.91 9.58 1.30
CA ASP A 89 1.01 9.37 -0.16
C ASP A 89 2.03 10.29 -0.83
N VAL A 90 2.16 11.54 -0.37
CA VAL A 90 3.16 12.50 -0.87
C VAL A 90 4.55 12.15 -0.33
N PHE A 91 4.66 11.84 0.95
CA PHE A 91 5.91 11.41 1.60
C PHE A 91 6.50 10.16 0.93
N TYR A 92 5.70 9.12 0.68
CA TYR A 92 6.14 7.91 -0.04
C TYR A 92 6.43 8.17 -1.53
N PHE A 93 5.74 9.11 -2.17
CA PHE A 93 6.04 9.51 -3.55
C PHE A 93 7.40 10.21 -3.66
N CYS A 94 7.71 11.13 -2.72
CA CYS A 94 9.03 11.78 -2.64
C CYS A 94 10.17 10.81 -2.29
N LEU A 95 9.91 9.76 -1.51
CA LEU A 95 10.89 8.72 -1.20
C LEU A 95 11.19 7.73 -2.34
N ASN A 96 10.37 7.73 -3.40
CA ASN A 96 10.38 6.69 -4.45
C ASN A 96 11.06 7.11 -5.78
N ARG A 97 12.00 8.06 -5.77
CA ARG A 97 12.94 8.21 -6.89
C ARG A 97 14.13 7.24 -6.73
N THR A 98 14.06 6.18 -7.54
CA THR A 98 15.09 5.17 -7.87
C THR A 98 15.52 4.17 -6.76
N GLN A 99 15.90 2.97 -7.21
CA GLN A 99 16.15 1.78 -6.40
C GLN A 99 17.26 1.96 -5.34
N ARG A 100 16.97 1.57 -4.09
CA ARG A 100 17.98 1.45 -3.02
C ARG A 100 18.68 0.09 -3.08
N ARG A 101 20.01 0.07 -3.09
CA ARG A 101 20.82 -1.12 -2.75
C ARG A 101 21.09 -1.19 -1.24
N PRO A 102 21.19 -2.38 -0.62
CA PRO A 102 21.68 -2.53 0.75
C PRO A 102 23.09 -1.94 0.92
N SER A 103 23.27 -1.14 1.98
CA SER A 103 24.37 -0.15 2.07
C SER A 103 25.65 -0.62 2.78
N ASN A 104 25.83 -1.93 2.95
CA ASN A 104 26.87 -2.53 3.80
C ASN A 104 28.08 -3.12 3.05
N LEU A 105 28.03 -3.30 1.73
CA LEU A 105 29.07 -4.03 0.99
C LEU A 105 30.22 -3.16 0.42
N ASN A 106 30.10 -1.83 0.37
CA ASN A 106 31.07 -0.93 -0.28
C ASN A 106 31.46 0.32 0.55
N ARG A 107 31.19 0.37 1.87
CA ARG A 107 31.64 1.49 2.71
C ARG A 107 33.09 1.29 3.13
N GLY A 108 33.92 2.32 2.95
CA GLY A 108 35.23 2.38 3.62
C GLY A 108 35.04 2.43 5.15
N PRO A 109 35.94 1.82 5.94
CA PRO A 109 35.74 1.61 7.39
C PRO A 109 35.70 2.89 8.24
N SER A 110 35.94 4.06 7.64
CA SER A 110 35.85 5.37 8.28
C SER A 110 34.51 6.10 8.04
N VAL A 111 33.64 5.60 7.16
CA VAL A 111 32.40 6.30 6.77
C VAL A 111 31.25 5.84 7.67
N LYS A 112 30.93 6.65 8.69
CA LYS A 112 29.80 6.41 9.59
C LYS A 112 28.50 6.24 8.80
N THR A 113 27.71 5.24 9.16
CA THR A 113 26.38 5.04 8.60
C THR A 113 25.43 6.14 9.06
N ALA A 114 24.38 6.42 8.28
CA ALA A 114 23.32 7.32 8.73
C ALA A 114 22.58 6.81 9.98
N LYS A 115 22.78 5.55 10.40
CA LYS A 115 22.33 5.08 11.72
C LYS A 115 23.31 5.53 12.80
N GLU A 116 24.60 5.26 12.64
CA GLU A 116 25.65 5.68 13.58
C GLU A 116 25.69 7.19 13.80
N GLN A 117 25.54 8.00 12.73
CA GLN A 117 25.47 9.45 12.88
C GLN A 117 24.20 9.88 13.65
N ARG A 118 23.04 9.26 13.38
CA ARG A 118 21.82 9.53 14.18
C ARG A 118 21.95 9.05 15.63
N ASP A 119 22.65 7.95 15.87
CA ASP A 119 22.91 7.43 17.22
C ASP A 119 23.91 8.34 17.98
N GLU A 120 24.81 9.04 17.28
CA GLU A 120 25.65 10.11 17.83
C GLU A 120 24.90 11.44 18.03
N ASP A 121 24.16 11.92 17.04
CA ASP A 121 23.35 13.14 17.14
C ASP A 121 22.29 12.99 18.25
N TRP A 122 21.73 11.79 18.42
CA TRP A 122 20.87 11.43 19.53
C TRP A 122 21.58 11.47 20.88
N LYS A 123 22.83 10.97 20.98
CA LYS A 123 23.64 11.12 22.21
C LYS A 123 23.89 12.59 22.54
N VAL A 124 24.32 13.39 21.55
CA VAL A 124 24.54 14.85 21.72
C VAL A 124 23.25 15.56 22.14
N HIS A 125 22.11 15.19 21.56
CA HIS A 125 20.80 15.74 21.93
C HIS A 125 20.39 15.35 23.37
N ILE A 126 20.59 14.09 23.77
CA ILE A 126 20.33 13.61 25.13
C ILE A 126 21.26 14.27 26.15
N GLU A 127 22.54 14.48 25.82
CA GLU A 127 23.49 15.23 26.64
C GLU A 127 23.08 16.70 26.79
N GLU A 128 22.61 17.34 25.72
CA GLU A 128 22.10 18.71 25.77
C GLU A 128 20.83 18.81 26.63
N LEU A 129 19.88 17.88 26.48
CA LEU A 129 18.70 17.80 27.35
C LEU A 129 19.10 17.58 28.82
N HIS A 130 20.10 16.73 29.08
CA HIS A 130 20.63 16.51 30.43
C HIS A 130 21.33 17.78 30.98
N ARG A 131 22.04 18.53 30.14
CA ARG A 131 22.65 19.84 30.48
C ARG A 131 21.57 20.89 30.79
N GLN A 132 20.48 20.91 30.02
CA GLN A 132 19.32 21.79 30.26
C GLN A 132 18.59 21.42 31.54
N ALA A 133 18.38 20.13 31.82
CA ALA A 133 17.82 19.65 33.08
C ALA A 133 18.69 20.06 34.28
N LYS A 134 20.02 19.88 34.22
CA LYS A 134 20.95 20.37 35.25
C LYS A 134 20.87 21.89 35.44
N ARG A 135 20.71 22.68 34.37
CA ARG A 135 20.47 24.13 34.46
C ARG A 135 19.12 24.47 35.10
N GLY A 136 18.07 23.71 34.79
CA GLY A 136 16.74 23.82 35.39
C GLY A 136 16.78 23.57 36.90
N VAL A 137 17.41 22.47 37.33
CA VAL A 137 17.61 22.13 38.75
C VAL A 137 18.43 23.21 39.47
N ARG A 138 19.53 23.70 38.89
CA ARG A 138 20.31 24.82 39.48
C ARG A 138 19.46 26.10 39.60
N LYS A 139 18.66 26.45 38.59
CA LYS A 139 17.73 27.58 38.67
C LYS A 139 16.68 27.38 39.76
N PHE A 140 16.12 26.17 39.88
CA PHE A 140 15.14 25.83 40.93
C PHE A 140 15.75 25.94 42.34
N ILE A 141 16.93 25.37 42.57
CA ILE A 141 17.68 25.50 43.84
C ILE A 141 17.97 26.98 44.15
N SER A 142 18.43 27.77 43.17
CA SER A 142 18.69 29.20 43.37
C SER A 142 17.43 30.02 43.67
N ARG A 143 16.26 29.57 43.19
CA ARG A 143 14.96 30.16 43.54
C ARG A 143 14.56 29.76 44.96
N ALA A 144 14.62 28.46 45.30
CA ALA A 144 14.32 27.94 46.63
C ALA A 144 15.18 28.59 47.74
N GLN A 145 16.46 28.82 47.45
CA GLN A 145 17.38 29.55 48.34
C GLN A 145 17.04 31.04 48.47
N LYS A 146 16.50 31.68 47.42
CA LYS A 146 16.02 33.08 47.46
C LYS A 146 14.65 33.22 48.12
N THR A 147 13.82 32.18 48.10
CA THR A 147 12.48 32.18 48.72
C THR A 147 12.45 31.62 50.14
N SER A 148 13.57 31.10 50.64
CA SER A 148 13.71 30.72 52.04
C SER A 148 13.88 31.99 52.88
N PRO A 149 12.93 32.33 53.80
CA PRO A 149 13.10 33.45 54.70
C PRO A 149 14.31 33.19 55.61
N SER A 150 15.01 34.26 55.98
CA SER A 150 16.13 34.22 56.93
C SER A 150 15.65 33.89 58.35
N THR A 151 15.31 32.62 58.60
CA THR A 151 15.18 32.10 59.97
C THR A 151 16.58 31.85 60.50
N ARG A 152 17.10 32.77 61.33
CA ARG A 152 18.34 32.58 62.09
C ARG A 152 18.24 31.27 62.90
N LEU A 153 18.96 30.23 62.49
CA LEU A 153 19.26 29.11 63.39
C LEU A 153 20.72 28.67 63.24
N ARG A 154 21.41 28.85 64.36
CA ARG A 154 22.84 28.71 64.62
C ARG A 154 23.16 27.23 64.86
N ARG A 155 23.93 26.56 64.00
CA ARG A 155 24.98 25.61 64.42
C ARG A 155 25.86 25.05 63.30
N ASN A 156 27.12 24.90 63.68
CA ASN A 156 28.27 24.33 63.01
C ASN A 156 28.02 22.96 62.33
N SER A 157 28.56 22.77 61.13
CA SER A 157 29.57 21.73 60.87
C SER A 157 30.26 21.97 59.52
N SER A 158 31.55 21.65 59.46
CA SER A 158 32.36 21.57 58.25
C SER A 158 32.16 20.22 57.56
N PHE A 159 32.20 20.16 56.22
CA PHE A 159 32.95 19.12 55.50
C PHE A 159 33.25 19.56 54.06
N GLU A 160 34.27 18.93 53.48
CA GLU A 160 35.06 19.43 52.34
C GLU A 160 34.52 19.03 50.97
N ALA A 161 35.10 19.64 49.93
CA ALA A 161 34.84 19.33 48.53
C ALA A 161 35.69 18.15 48.02
N ALA A 162 35.28 17.57 46.89
CA ALA A 162 36.16 16.76 46.04
C ALA A 162 35.77 16.94 44.56
N ASP A 163 36.66 17.55 43.78
CA ASP A 163 36.68 17.49 42.32
C ASP A 163 37.23 16.13 41.87
N ILE A 164 36.76 15.60 40.73
CA ILE A 164 37.54 14.64 39.91
C ILE A 164 37.42 15.05 38.44
N MET A 165 38.58 15.12 37.78
CA MET A 165 38.79 15.61 36.41
C MET A 165 38.52 14.57 35.31
N GLU A 166 38.47 15.09 34.09
CA GLU A 166 38.57 14.41 32.80
C GLU A 166 39.85 13.57 32.64
N SER A 167 39.85 12.65 31.65
CA SER A 167 41.03 12.41 30.82
C SER A 167 40.67 11.80 29.45
N ASP A 168 40.87 12.58 28.37
CA ASP A 168 40.95 12.10 26.98
C ASP A 168 42.31 11.48 26.67
N ILE A 169 42.36 10.52 25.72
CA ILE A 169 43.54 10.21 24.88
C ILE A 169 43.06 9.85 23.46
N GLY A 170 43.68 10.40 22.41
CA GLY A 170 43.30 10.23 20.98
C GLY A 170 44.39 9.64 20.07
N VAL A 171 44.57 10.23 18.85
CA VAL A 171 45.52 9.89 17.73
C VAL A 171 44.95 8.83 16.73
N SER A 172 44.61 9.10 15.45
CA SER A 172 45.37 9.51 14.21
C SER A 172 46.29 8.41 13.61
N ALA A 173 46.53 8.19 12.29
CA ALA A 173 46.09 8.72 10.96
C ALA A 173 46.44 7.65 9.84
N ALA A 174 45.68 7.40 8.75
CA ALA A 174 45.70 7.98 7.35
C ALA A 174 46.68 7.35 6.29
N ILE A 175 46.37 7.51 4.97
CA ILE A 175 47.22 7.41 3.72
C ILE A 175 47.51 5.97 3.15
N GLU A 176 47.50 5.60 1.84
CA GLU A 176 47.19 6.24 0.51
C GLU A 176 46.95 5.22 -0.68
N ALA A 177 46.31 5.68 -1.77
CA ALA A 177 46.52 5.48 -3.25
C ALA A 177 47.00 4.14 -3.94
N ASN A 178 46.87 3.88 -5.27
CA ASN A 178 45.91 4.18 -6.38
C ASN A 178 46.35 3.47 -7.73
N SER A 179 45.51 3.47 -8.80
CA SER A 179 45.82 3.23 -10.26
C SER A 179 45.95 1.77 -10.78
N ARG A 180 45.70 1.36 -12.06
CA ARG A 180 45.14 1.97 -13.31
C ARG A 180 44.95 0.92 -14.47
N LEU A 181 44.28 1.31 -15.59
CA LEU A 181 44.32 0.81 -17.02
C LEU A 181 43.29 -0.21 -17.61
N ASN A 182 42.43 0.32 -18.51
CA ASN A 182 42.13 -0.04 -19.94
C ASN A 182 42.00 -1.52 -20.42
N SER A 183 40.98 -2.03 -21.15
CA SER A 183 40.04 -1.59 -22.25
C SER A 183 40.34 -2.27 -23.65
N PRO A 184 39.55 -2.11 -24.75
CA PRO A 184 38.53 -3.12 -25.16
C PRO A 184 38.48 -3.55 -26.66
N ALA A 185 37.79 -4.66 -26.98
CA ALA A 185 37.25 -5.02 -28.32
C ALA A 185 36.14 -6.09 -28.13
N ARG A 186 34.90 -6.06 -28.63
CA ARG A 186 34.20 -5.52 -29.83
C ARG A 186 34.35 -6.38 -31.10
N ARG A 187 33.20 -6.86 -31.60
CA ARG A 187 32.89 -7.87 -32.68
C ARG A 187 32.62 -9.27 -32.09
N ILE A 188 31.52 -9.96 -32.41
CA ILE A 188 30.68 -9.90 -33.64
C ILE A 188 29.21 -9.54 -33.30
N GLN A 189 28.53 -8.90 -34.26
CA GLN A 189 27.10 -8.55 -34.22
C GLN A 189 26.42 -9.04 -35.52
N MET A 190 25.12 -9.34 -35.44
CA MET A 190 24.17 -9.64 -36.53
C MET A 190 24.29 -10.98 -37.28
N VAL A 191 23.58 -11.99 -36.76
CA VAL A 191 22.63 -12.89 -37.44
C VAL A 191 21.59 -13.27 -36.37
N LEU A 192 20.26 -13.15 -36.50
CA LEU A 192 19.37 -12.60 -37.54
C LEU A 192 18.11 -12.03 -36.83
N GLU A 193 17.46 -10.99 -37.36
CA GLU A 193 16.13 -10.53 -36.93
C GLU A 193 15.06 -10.95 -37.96
N GLN A 194 13.94 -11.56 -37.51
CA GLN A 194 12.58 -11.33 -38.06
C GLN A 194 11.51 -12.14 -37.31
N ASN A 195 10.72 -11.48 -36.46
CA ASN A 195 9.25 -11.34 -36.61
C ASN A 195 8.54 -10.87 -35.31
N SER A 196 8.24 -9.57 -35.29
CA SER A 196 7.05 -8.90 -34.70
C SER A 196 6.27 -9.53 -33.53
N GLY A 197 6.19 -8.84 -32.38
CA GLY A 197 5.36 -9.30 -31.25
C GLY A 197 4.90 -8.33 -30.14
N GLY A 198 5.36 -7.08 -30.04
CA GLY A 198 4.77 -6.06 -29.13
C GLY A 198 5.06 -6.18 -27.62
N PHE A 199 5.38 -5.05 -26.99
CA PHE A 199 5.71 -4.85 -25.57
C PHE A 199 6.93 -5.61 -25.01
N ASP A 200 8.08 -4.93 -24.96
CA ASP A 200 8.75 -4.72 -23.66
C ASP A 200 9.68 -3.49 -23.70
N VAL A 201 9.66 -2.65 -22.66
CA VAL A 201 10.76 -1.72 -22.37
C VAL A 201 11.54 -2.35 -21.24
N GLN A 202 12.52 -3.16 -21.61
CA GLN A 202 13.37 -3.89 -20.68
C GLN A 202 14.06 -2.96 -19.69
N ILE A 203 13.51 -2.88 -18.49
CA ILE A 203 14.35 -2.71 -17.30
C ILE A 203 14.75 -4.13 -16.90
N GLU A 204 15.91 -4.58 -17.38
CA GLU A 204 16.63 -5.72 -16.80
C GLU A 204 17.08 -5.38 -15.36
N ALA A 205 16.11 -5.26 -14.45
CA ALA A 205 16.35 -5.51 -13.05
C ALA A 205 16.72 -6.99 -12.98
N LYS A 206 18.03 -7.30 -13.06
CA LYS A 206 18.54 -8.66 -12.98
C LYS A 206 17.86 -9.35 -11.80
N LEU A 207 17.04 -10.34 -12.13
CA LEU A 207 16.36 -11.16 -11.15
C LEU A 207 17.39 -11.75 -10.19
N PRO A 208 17.00 -12.11 -8.96
CA PRO A 208 17.89 -12.86 -8.08
C PRO A 208 18.50 -14.03 -8.85
N ARG A 209 19.77 -14.33 -8.57
CA ARG A 209 20.46 -15.51 -9.13
C ARG A 209 19.59 -16.77 -8.94
N PRO A 210 19.87 -17.87 -9.66
CA PRO A 210 19.36 -19.18 -9.28
C PRO A 210 19.46 -19.41 -7.77
N LEU A 211 18.62 -20.28 -7.21
CA LEU A 211 18.61 -20.60 -5.77
C LEU A 211 19.91 -21.32 -5.34
N ASP A 212 21.00 -20.56 -5.28
CA ASP A 212 22.32 -20.91 -4.75
C ASP A 212 22.24 -20.97 -3.21
N LEU A 213 21.38 -21.84 -2.69
CA LEU A 213 21.15 -21.96 -1.26
C LEU A 213 22.29 -22.71 -0.60
N ILE A 214 23.11 -21.94 0.14
CA ILE A 214 24.08 -22.40 1.13
C ILE A 214 23.46 -23.52 2.00
N PRO A 215 24.22 -24.57 2.36
CA PRO A 215 23.71 -25.75 3.06
C PRO A 215 22.90 -25.35 4.29
N VAL A 216 21.66 -25.86 4.35
CA VAL A 216 20.69 -25.40 5.34
C VAL A 216 20.78 -26.25 6.59
N ASP A 217 21.20 -25.61 7.67
CA ASP A 217 21.09 -26.13 9.04
C ASP A 217 19.61 -26.25 9.44
N ARG A 218 18.99 -27.37 9.05
CA ARG A 218 17.59 -27.74 9.32
C ARG A 218 17.26 -27.67 10.82
N HIS A 219 18.22 -28.02 11.67
CA HIS A 219 18.04 -28.04 13.11
C HIS A 219 17.93 -26.60 13.65
N ASN A 220 18.91 -25.74 13.37
CA ASN A 220 18.86 -24.32 13.74
C ASN A 220 17.63 -23.61 13.15
N TYR A 221 17.22 -23.93 11.92
CA TYR A 221 16.02 -23.35 11.31
C TYR A 221 14.73 -23.77 12.04
N SER A 222 14.61 -25.03 12.48
CA SER A 222 13.45 -25.49 13.25
C SER A 222 13.44 -24.96 14.68
N GLU A 223 14.59 -24.93 15.37
CA GLU A 223 14.71 -24.34 16.70
C GLU A 223 14.40 -22.83 16.70
N HIS A 224 14.97 -22.08 15.75
CA HIS A 224 14.71 -20.65 15.61
C HIS A 224 13.25 -20.36 15.29
N LEU A 225 12.63 -21.17 14.41
CA LEU A 225 11.20 -21.08 14.14
C LEU A 225 10.37 -21.30 15.41
N LEU A 226 10.63 -22.36 16.19
CA LEU A 226 9.86 -22.64 17.41
C LEU A 226 10.05 -21.54 18.47
N LEU A 227 11.25 -20.98 18.59
CA LEU A 227 11.50 -19.79 19.43
C LEU A 227 10.63 -18.61 18.99
N LYS A 228 10.60 -18.30 17.69
CA LYS A 228 9.80 -17.18 17.14
C LYS A 228 8.29 -17.43 17.20
N VAL A 229 7.85 -18.67 17.05
CA VAL A 229 6.45 -19.06 17.26
C VAL A 229 6.08 -18.89 18.74
N ASN A 230 6.95 -19.23 19.68
CA ASN A 230 6.68 -18.98 21.10
C ASN A 230 6.62 -17.48 21.41
N GLU A 231 7.58 -16.70 20.92
CA GLU A 231 7.64 -15.24 21.12
C GLU A 231 6.39 -14.53 20.57
N LEU A 232 5.98 -14.84 19.34
CA LEU A 232 4.97 -14.08 18.60
C LEU A 232 3.56 -14.70 18.62
N HIS A 233 3.45 -16.01 18.83
CA HIS A 233 2.21 -16.79 18.69
C HIS A 233 1.95 -17.76 19.86
N SER A 234 2.56 -17.52 21.03
CA SER A 234 2.36 -18.37 22.22
C SER A 234 0.89 -18.64 22.52
N ASN A 235 0.01 -17.65 22.48
CA ASN A 235 -1.42 -17.85 22.75
C ASN A 235 -2.08 -18.97 21.90
N ARG A 236 -1.56 -19.23 20.70
CA ARG A 236 -2.04 -20.31 19.82
C ARG A 236 -1.29 -21.62 20.01
N TYR A 237 0.04 -21.56 20.14
CA TYR A 237 0.92 -22.75 20.14
C TYR A 237 1.38 -23.22 21.52
N ARG A 238 1.08 -22.47 22.59
CA ARG A 238 1.50 -22.73 23.99
C ARG A 238 1.24 -24.17 24.43
N GLU A 239 0.05 -24.71 24.15
CA GLU A 239 -0.32 -26.08 24.53
C GLU A 239 0.65 -27.14 23.99
N ILE A 240 1.29 -26.88 22.85
CA ILE A 240 2.26 -27.78 22.23
C ILE A 240 3.67 -27.49 22.73
N LEU A 241 4.02 -26.21 22.82
CA LEU A 241 5.34 -25.72 23.22
C LEU A 241 5.65 -25.91 24.72
N GLU A 242 4.64 -25.93 25.58
CA GLU A 242 4.78 -26.23 27.02
C GLU A 242 4.73 -27.73 27.31
N ARG A 243 4.01 -28.51 26.49
CA ARG A 243 3.79 -29.95 26.71
C ARG A 243 4.95 -30.82 26.24
N HIS A 244 5.77 -30.33 25.32
CA HIS A 244 6.90 -31.05 24.76
C HIS A 244 8.15 -30.16 24.74
N PRO A 245 9.32 -30.67 25.17
CA PRO A 245 10.61 -30.04 24.89
C PRO A 245 10.76 -29.67 23.41
N THR A 246 11.42 -28.54 23.12
CA THR A 246 11.69 -28.08 21.74
C THR A 246 12.35 -29.17 20.90
N VAL A 247 13.30 -29.92 21.48
CA VAL A 247 13.99 -31.04 20.83
C VAL A 247 13.04 -32.15 20.38
N ASP A 248 12.00 -32.48 21.15
CA ASP A 248 11.01 -33.50 20.80
C ASP A 248 10.13 -33.04 19.63
N ILE A 249 9.78 -31.75 19.60
CA ILE A 249 9.01 -31.15 18.50
C ILE A 249 9.87 -31.13 17.23
N CYS A 250 11.12 -30.67 17.30
CA CYS A 250 12.07 -30.70 16.18
C CYS A 250 12.27 -32.12 15.64
N ALA A 251 12.52 -33.10 16.50
CA ALA A 251 12.67 -34.51 16.12
C ALA A 251 11.39 -35.03 15.44
N LYS A 252 10.21 -34.68 15.96
CA LYS A 252 8.93 -35.06 15.34
C LYS A 252 8.72 -34.42 13.97
N LEU A 253 9.11 -33.16 13.78
CA LEU A 253 9.04 -32.49 12.47
C LEU A 253 10.03 -33.14 11.47
N GLU A 254 11.30 -33.33 11.86
CA GLU A 254 12.33 -33.96 11.02
C GLU A 254 11.95 -35.39 10.63
N ASN A 255 11.33 -36.17 11.53
CA ASN A 255 10.91 -37.55 11.25
C ASN A 255 9.82 -37.66 10.17
N ASN A 256 8.98 -36.64 9.98
CA ASN A 256 7.93 -36.65 8.94
C ASN A 256 8.44 -36.27 7.54
N LEU A 257 9.68 -35.78 7.40
CA LEU A 257 10.25 -35.40 6.10
C LEU A 257 10.42 -36.61 5.19
N THR A 258 10.18 -36.43 3.89
CA THR A 258 10.52 -37.44 2.87
C THR A 258 12.04 -37.58 2.74
N PRO A 259 12.57 -38.75 2.31
CA PRO A 259 14.00 -38.92 2.09
C PRO A 259 14.59 -37.89 1.12
N GLY A 260 13.84 -37.50 0.09
CA GLY A 260 14.24 -36.51 -0.90
C GLY A 260 14.54 -35.13 -0.31
N VAL A 261 13.74 -34.65 0.65
CA VAL A 261 14.01 -33.36 1.31
C VAL A 261 15.33 -33.38 2.08
N ARG A 262 15.66 -34.48 2.75
CA ARG A 262 16.94 -34.63 3.46
C ARG A 262 18.10 -34.59 2.47
N VAL A 263 18.06 -35.42 1.41
CA VAL A 263 19.09 -35.45 0.35
C VAL A 263 19.31 -34.08 -0.28
N VAL A 264 18.25 -33.35 -0.61
CA VAL A 264 18.35 -32.01 -1.21
C VAL A 264 18.95 -31.00 -0.23
N SER A 265 18.52 -31.04 1.04
CA SER A 265 18.96 -30.09 2.07
C SER A 265 20.39 -30.34 2.55
N ASP A 266 20.80 -31.61 2.63
CA ASP A 266 22.15 -32.05 3.02
C ASP A 266 23.15 -31.94 1.85
N GLY A 267 22.68 -32.08 0.60
CA GLY A 267 23.51 -32.08 -0.62
C GLY A 267 23.51 -30.76 -1.41
N GLU A 268 22.92 -29.68 -0.88
CA GLU A 268 22.86 -28.35 -1.50
C GLU A 268 22.14 -28.30 -2.86
N LEU A 269 21.26 -29.27 -3.15
CA LEU A 269 20.64 -29.46 -4.46
C LEU A 269 19.38 -28.58 -4.67
N PHE A 270 19.48 -27.28 -4.46
CA PHE A 270 18.37 -26.33 -4.62
C PHE A 270 18.17 -25.82 -6.07
N SER A 271 18.81 -26.47 -7.04
CA SER A 271 18.51 -26.32 -8.47
C SER A 271 17.13 -26.91 -8.83
N LEU A 272 16.57 -26.53 -9.98
CA LEU A 272 15.28 -27.07 -10.45
C LEU A 272 15.25 -28.61 -10.44
N ASP A 273 16.26 -29.26 -11.01
CA ASP A 273 16.32 -30.73 -11.06
C ASP A 273 16.53 -31.36 -9.68
N GLY A 274 17.28 -30.71 -8.80
CA GLY A 274 17.43 -31.12 -7.41
C GLY A 274 16.11 -31.07 -6.64
N LEU A 275 15.36 -29.98 -6.74
CA LEU A 275 14.03 -29.86 -6.12
C LEU A 275 13.02 -30.87 -6.69
N ARG A 276 13.07 -31.16 -7.99
CA ARG A 276 12.23 -32.19 -8.63
C ARG A 276 12.62 -33.60 -8.17
N SER A 277 13.90 -33.85 -7.89
CA SER A 277 14.38 -35.13 -7.35
C SER A 277 13.82 -35.51 -5.98
N ILE A 278 13.22 -34.56 -5.24
CA ILE A 278 12.49 -34.84 -3.99
C ILE A 278 11.39 -35.88 -4.22
N SER A 279 10.69 -35.77 -5.35
CA SER A 279 9.62 -36.68 -5.78
C SER A 279 8.52 -36.87 -4.71
N GLY A 280 7.87 -38.04 -4.72
CA GLY A 280 6.82 -38.45 -3.78
C GLY A 280 5.53 -38.88 -4.46
N ASP A 281 4.70 -39.63 -3.74
CA ASP A 281 3.39 -40.04 -4.25
C ASP A 281 2.39 -38.88 -4.19
N ILE A 282 2.24 -38.16 -5.30
CA ILE A 282 1.25 -37.07 -5.44
C ILE A 282 -0.21 -37.54 -5.35
N LYS A 283 -0.49 -38.85 -5.33
CA LYS A 283 -1.83 -39.41 -5.14
C LYS A 283 -2.08 -39.86 -3.69
N THR A 284 -1.11 -39.68 -2.79
CA THR A 284 -1.25 -40.13 -1.41
C THR A 284 -2.44 -39.47 -0.72
N THR A 285 -3.25 -40.28 -0.04
CA THR A 285 -4.41 -39.84 0.76
C THR A 285 -4.00 -39.22 2.09
N ALA A 286 -2.73 -39.36 2.48
CA ALA A 286 -2.19 -38.88 3.74
C ALA A 286 -2.26 -37.35 3.89
N ALA A 287 -2.25 -36.90 5.14
CA ALA A 287 -1.96 -35.53 5.48
C ALA A 287 -0.47 -35.25 5.26
N GLY A 288 -0.10 -34.01 4.94
CA GLY A 288 1.30 -33.66 4.74
C GLY A 288 1.51 -32.33 4.04
N ILE A 289 2.75 -32.10 3.62
CA ILE A 289 3.21 -30.87 2.97
C ILE A 289 3.69 -31.18 1.55
N TYR A 290 3.21 -30.42 0.58
CA TYR A 290 3.70 -30.41 -0.80
C TYR A 290 4.44 -29.11 -1.11
N MET A 291 5.32 -29.17 -2.09
CA MET A 291 5.81 -28.01 -2.82
C MET A 291 5.31 -28.09 -4.25
N HIS A 292 4.90 -26.95 -4.79
CA HIS A 292 4.63 -26.78 -6.21
C HIS A 292 5.70 -25.87 -6.80
N ILE A 293 6.42 -26.41 -7.79
CA ILE A 293 7.47 -25.75 -8.55
C ILE A 293 6.85 -25.29 -9.88
N LEU A 294 6.96 -24.01 -10.21
CA LEU A 294 6.49 -23.42 -11.46
C LEU A 294 7.65 -22.79 -12.22
N TRP A 295 7.79 -23.03 -13.53
CA TRP A 295 8.86 -22.43 -14.33
C TRP A 295 8.47 -22.21 -15.79
N PRO A 296 8.92 -21.11 -16.42
CA PRO A 296 8.73 -20.92 -17.85
C PRO A 296 9.65 -21.89 -18.63
N PRO A 297 9.17 -22.54 -19.71
CA PRO A 297 9.97 -23.53 -20.45
C PRO A 297 11.20 -22.90 -21.13
N ASN A 298 11.11 -21.62 -21.51
CA ASN A 298 12.18 -20.87 -22.14
C ASN A 298 13.23 -20.36 -21.14
N ASP A 299 12.95 -20.39 -19.83
CA ASP A 299 13.89 -19.98 -18.79
C ASP A 299 13.70 -20.79 -17.48
N PRO A 300 14.05 -22.09 -17.47
CA PRO A 300 13.81 -22.96 -16.32
C PRO A 300 14.60 -22.55 -15.07
N GLN A 301 15.61 -21.69 -15.19
CA GLN A 301 16.35 -21.16 -14.04
C GLN A 301 15.54 -20.11 -13.27
N HIS A 302 14.48 -19.55 -13.85
CA HIS A 302 13.59 -18.57 -13.22
C HIS A 302 12.29 -19.21 -12.74
N PHE A 303 12.43 -20.26 -11.93
CA PHE A 303 11.32 -20.93 -11.27
C PHE A 303 10.88 -20.22 -9.98
N CYS A 304 9.58 -20.37 -9.68
CA CYS A 304 8.88 -19.88 -8.48
C CYS A 304 8.39 -21.05 -7.63
N LEU A 305 8.33 -20.86 -6.31
CA LEU A 305 7.98 -21.92 -5.36
C LEU A 305 6.77 -21.55 -4.48
N TYR A 306 5.84 -22.49 -4.35
CA TYR A 306 4.74 -22.47 -3.39
C TYR A 306 4.82 -23.70 -2.48
N VAL A 307 4.83 -23.50 -1.15
CA VAL A 307 4.66 -24.59 -0.18
C VAL A 307 3.21 -24.61 0.29
N GLY A 308 2.63 -25.81 0.46
CA GLY A 308 1.26 -25.94 0.95
C GLY A 308 1.05 -27.19 1.81
N GLN A 309 0.14 -27.12 2.78
CA GLN A 309 -0.34 -28.30 3.50
C GLN A 309 -1.67 -28.86 2.96
N ALA A 310 -1.97 -30.12 3.27
CA ALA A 310 -3.29 -30.72 3.11
C ALA A 310 -3.56 -31.80 4.16
N LYS A 311 -4.85 -32.02 4.50
CA LYS A 311 -5.32 -33.23 5.22
C LYS A 311 -5.36 -34.47 4.31
N ASN A 312 -5.43 -34.27 3.00
CA ASN A 312 -5.35 -35.30 1.96
C ASN A 312 -4.63 -34.66 0.76
N LEU A 313 -3.39 -35.07 0.53
CA LEU A 313 -2.52 -34.48 -0.49
C LEU A 313 -3.05 -34.71 -1.91
N GLY A 314 -3.46 -35.95 -2.23
CA GLY A 314 -3.96 -36.32 -3.56
C GLY A 314 -5.17 -35.50 -4.01
N ASN A 315 -6.17 -35.33 -3.15
CA ASN A 315 -7.33 -34.49 -3.43
C ASN A 315 -6.92 -33.01 -3.62
N ARG A 316 -6.04 -32.49 -2.75
CA ARG A 316 -5.62 -31.08 -2.85
C ARG A 316 -4.81 -30.79 -4.11
N ILE A 317 -3.96 -31.74 -4.53
CA ILE A 317 -3.20 -31.64 -5.78
C ILE A 317 -4.14 -31.79 -6.99
N ALA A 318 -5.18 -32.63 -6.91
CA ALA A 318 -6.22 -32.69 -7.94
C ALA A 318 -6.99 -31.36 -8.09
N ASP A 319 -7.42 -30.75 -6.97
CA ASP A 319 -8.06 -29.42 -6.95
C ASP A 319 -7.17 -28.36 -7.64
N HIS A 320 -5.87 -28.34 -7.30
CA HIS A 320 -4.90 -27.41 -7.89
C HIS A 320 -4.82 -27.55 -9.41
N ASN A 321 -4.81 -28.78 -9.92
CA ASN A 321 -4.71 -29.06 -11.35
C ASN A 321 -5.98 -28.68 -12.14
N ASP A 322 -7.15 -28.61 -11.51
CA ASP A 322 -8.38 -28.15 -12.16
C ASP A 322 -8.37 -26.64 -12.45
N ARG A 323 -8.33 -26.29 -13.75
CA ARG A 323 -8.45 -24.91 -14.25
C ARG A 323 -9.75 -24.23 -13.79
N LEU A 324 -10.86 -24.96 -13.58
CA LEU A 324 -12.10 -24.38 -13.07
C LEU A 324 -12.03 -24.07 -11.57
N TYR A 325 -11.41 -24.94 -10.78
CA TYR A 325 -11.09 -24.68 -9.38
C TYR A 325 -10.21 -23.44 -9.22
N ARG A 326 -9.10 -23.33 -9.98
CA ARG A 326 -8.22 -22.15 -9.93
C ARG A 326 -8.93 -20.83 -10.23
N ARG A 327 -9.78 -20.82 -11.27
CA ARG A 327 -10.59 -19.64 -11.64
C ARG A 327 -11.57 -19.21 -10.55
N LYS A 328 -12.08 -20.15 -9.74
CA LYS A 328 -13.00 -19.86 -8.61
C LYS A 328 -12.29 -19.40 -7.35
N HIS A 329 -11.01 -19.75 -7.16
CA HIS A 329 -10.24 -19.50 -5.93
C HIS A 329 -8.98 -18.67 -6.23
N PRO A 330 -9.11 -17.43 -6.76
CA PRO A 330 -7.97 -16.65 -7.23
C PRO A 330 -6.93 -16.42 -6.13
N SER A 331 -5.67 -16.75 -6.42
CA SER A 331 -4.52 -16.61 -5.52
C SER A 331 -3.30 -16.11 -6.30
N LEU A 332 -2.26 -15.64 -5.60
CA LEU A 332 -0.99 -15.31 -6.25
C LEU A 332 -0.39 -16.52 -6.97
N HIS A 333 -0.42 -17.68 -6.31
CA HIS A 333 0.05 -18.96 -6.86
C HIS A 333 -0.61 -19.28 -8.21
N TYR A 334 -1.94 -19.17 -8.31
CA TYR A 334 -2.64 -19.42 -9.57
C TYR A 334 -2.42 -18.33 -10.61
N HIS A 335 -2.32 -17.07 -10.20
CA HIS A 335 -2.03 -15.98 -11.14
C HIS A 335 -0.66 -16.17 -11.82
N VAL A 336 0.37 -16.60 -11.07
CA VAL A 336 1.68 -16.93 -11.64
C VAL A 336 1.60 -18.17 -12.53
N TRP A 337 0.92 -19.24 -12.08
CA TRP A 337 0.77 -20.47 -12.88
C TRP A 337 0.04 -20.22 -14.21
N ASP A 338 -1.08 -19.51 -14.18
CA ASP A 338 -1.91 -19.23 -15.37
C ASP A 338 -1.42 -17.97 -16.14
N SER A 339 -0.22 -17.43 -15.84
CA SER A 339 0.34 -16.24 -16.51
C SER A 339 0.89 -16.51 -17.91
N GLN A 340 1.23 -17.77 -18.22
CA GLN A 340 1.74 -18.23 -19.51
C GLN A 340 1.08 -19.59 -19.82
N GLU A 341 0.71 -19.85 -21.08
CA GLU A 341 -0.03 -21.07 -21.44
C GLU A 341 0.83 -22.33 -21.36
N ASP A 342 2.13 -22.18 -21.56
CA ASP A 342 3.18 -23.22 -21.55
C ASP A 342 3.96 -23.29 -20.22
N MET A 343 3.50 -22.60 -19.18
CA MET A 343 4.10 -22.64 -17.84
C MET A 343 4.23 -24.08 -17.33
N CYS A 344 5.46 -24.54 -17.15
CA CYS A 344 5.75 -25.87 -16.64
C CYS A 344 5.54 -25.93 -15.12
N SER A 345 5.11 -27.09 -14.63
CA SER A 345 4.59 -27.26 -13.28
C SER A 345 4.83 -28.66 -12.74
N GLU A 346 5.38 -28.80 -11.53
CA GLU A 346 5.58 -30.09 -10.88
C GLU A 346 5.33 -30.03 -9.36
N PHE A 347 4.61 -31.03 -8.85
CA PHE A 347 4.35 -31.19 -7.41
C PHE A 347 5.30 -32.25 -6.83
N VAL A 348 5.93 -31.93 -5.71
CA VAL A 348 6.75 -32.85 -4.91
C VAL A 348 6.25 -32.89 -3.47
N ILE A 349 6.42 -34.02 -2.78
CA ILE A 349 5.96 -34.20 -1.40
C ILE A 349 7.14 -34.00 -0.44
N LEU A 350 7.04 -32.96 0.38
CA LEU A 350 8.10 -32.59 1.31
C LEU A 350 8.05 -33.41 2.60
N ALA A 351 6.84 -33.66 3.09
CA ALA A 351 6.61 -34.38 4.32
C ALA A 351 5.27 -35.11 4.29
N ILE A 352 5.23 -36.32 4.85
CA ILE A 352 4.01 -37.10 5.05
C ILE A 352 3.77 -37.15 6.55
N PHE A 353 2.64 -36.61 6.98
CA PHE A 353 2.23 -36.60 8.38
C PHE A 353 1.48 -37.89 8.70
N ASN A 354 2.23 -38.92 9.09
CA ASN A 354 1.70 -40.23 9.44
C ASN A 354 0.95 -40.18 10.79
N SER A 355 -0.32 -39.79 10.73
CA SER A 355 -1.30 -40.03 11.80
C SER A 355 -2.16 -41.25 11.44
N GLU A 356 -2.50 -42.09 12.42
CA GLU A 356 -3.30 -43.32 12.25
C GLU A 356 -4.80 -43.02 12.02
N THR A 357 -5.08 -42.07 11.14
CA THR A 357 -6.34 -41.33 11.07
C THR A 357 -6.81 -41.10 9.63
N GLU A 358 -6.65 -42.10 8.76
CA GLU A 358 -7.33 -42.09 7.46
C GLU A 358 -8.83 -41.82 7.67
N GLY A 359 -9.33 -40.72 7.08
CA GLY A 359 -10.74 -40.32 7.18
C GLY A 359 -11.19 -39.66 8.49
N ARG A 360 -10.32 -39.39 9.47
CA ARG A 360 -10.67 -38.59 10.66
C ARG A 360 -10.13 -37.16 10.58
N ASN A 361 -10.83 -36.23 11.24
CA ASN A 361 -10.29 -34.89 11.46
C ASN A 361 -9.07 -34.97 12.39
N LEU A 362 -7.93 -34.46 11.93
CA LEU A 362 -6.75 -34.20 12.76
C LEU A 362 -7.16 -33.42 14.03
N PHE A 363 -6.63 -33.80 15.19
CA PHE A 363 -6.82 -33.06 16.43
C PHE A 363 -6.10 -31.70 16.39
N ARG A 364 -6.53 -30.73 17.20
CA ARG A 364 -5.92 -29.38 17.29
C ARG A 364 -4.39 -29.40 17.41
N TYR A 365 -3.86 -30.36 18.18
CA TYR A 365 -2.42 -30.60 18.35
C TYR A 365 -1.74 -30.96 17.01
N GLU A 366 -2.30 -31.91 16.27
CA GLU A 366 -1.78 -32.38 14.97
C GLU A 366 -1.92 -31.31 13.89
N GLN A 367 -3.06 -30.63 13.86
CA GLN A 367 -3.34 -29.46 13.02
C GLN A 367 -2.26 -28.38 13.19
N CYS A 368 -1.90 -28.05 14.44
CA CYS A 368 -0.86 -27.07 14.72
C CYS A 368 0.56 -27.60 14.39
N LEU A 369 0.84 -28.90 14.57
CA LEU A 369 2.09 -29.50 14.09
C LEU A 369 2.20 -29.43 12.56
N LEU A 370 1.10 -29.62 11.83
CA LEU A 370 1.07 -29.52 10.37
C LEU A 370 1.34 -28.07 9.90
N ASN A 371 0.75 -27.07 10.57
CA ASN A 371 1.11 -25.66 10.37
C ASN A 371 2.60 -25.36 10.62
N LEU A 372 3.19 -25.95 11.67
CA LEU A 372 4.61 -25.77 11.99
C LEU A 372 5.51 -26.43 10.94
N LEU A 373 5.12 -27.61 10.45
CA LEU A 373 5.81 -28.34 9.39
C LEU A 373 5.75 -27.58 8.06
N GLU A 374 4.58 -27.04 7.69
CA GLU A 374 4.39 -26.20 6.51
C GLU A 374 5.24 -24.92 6.60
N MET A 375 5.23 -24.24 7.75
CA MET A 375 6.01 -23.03 8.00
C MET A 375 7.51 -23.28 7.92
N TRP A 376 7.97 -24.39 8.50
CA TRP A 376 9.38 -24.77 8.45
C TRP A 376 9.84 -25.11 7.04
N MET A 377 9.02 -25.82 6.26
CA MET A 377 9.30 -26.04 4.84
C MET A 377 9.28 -24.73 4.03
N ALA A 378 8.35 -23.82 4.30
CA ALA A 378 8.31 -22.50 3.66
C ALA A 378 9.53 -21.63 4.03
N CYS A 379 10.12 -21.82 5.22
CA CYS A 379 11.40 -21.23 5.61
C CYS A 379 12.58 -21.89 4.89
N LEU A 380 12.66 -23.21 4.89
CA LEU A 380 13.72 -24.02 4.27
C LEU A 380 13.86 -23.71 2.77
N PHE A 381 12.74 -23.75 2.03
CA PHE A 381 12.65 -23.45 0.60
C PHE A 381 12.40 -21.96 0.30
N ARG A 382 12.37 -21.10 1.33
CA ARG A 382 12.25 -19.63 1.25
C ARG A 382 11.08 -19.14 0.39
N THR A 383 9.92 -19.78 0.57
CA THR A 383 8.68 -19.50 -0.18
C THR A 383 7.80 -18.44 0.49
N LEU A 384 8.28 -17.80 1.57
CA LEU A 384 7.65 -16.69 2.29
C LEU A 384 8.14 -15.32 1.78
N THR A 385 7.48 -14.24 2.20
CA THR A 385 7.94 -12.86 1.91
C THR A 385 9.27 -12.54 2.58
N ALA A 386 10.06 -11.61 2.02
CA ALA A 386 11.35 -11.20 2.59
C ALA A 386 11.25 -10.80 4.08
N LYS A 387 10.19 -10.07 4.44
CA LYS A 387 9.90 -9.63 5.81
C LYS A 387 9.57 -10.80 6.75
N ASP A 388 8.84 -11.79 6.26
CA ASP A 388 8.53 -13.00 7.02
C ASP A 388 9.81 -13.86 7.18
N LEU A 389 10.63 -13.99 6.14
CA LEU A 389 11.94 -14.64 6.23
C LEU A 389 12.88 -13.93 7.21
N ASP A 390 12.89 -12.60 7.26
CA ASP A 390 13.62 -11.82 8.28
C ASP A 390 13.15 -12.10 9.71
N THR A 391 11.89 -12.51 9.88
CA THR A 391 11.28 -12.79 11.20
C THR A 391 11.53 -14.22 11.66
N TYR A 392 11.47 -15.21 10.75
CA TYR A 392 11.43 -16.63 11.09
C TYR A 392 12.67 -17.43 10.66
N LEU A 393 13.59 -16.86 9.87
CA LEU A 393 14.93 -17.44 9.66
C LEU A 393 15.93 -16.94 10.69
N PRO A 394 16.89 -17.79 11.13
CA PRO A 394 17.96 -17.32 12.00
C PRO A 394 18.78 -16.19 11.33
N PRO A 395 19.39 -15.26 12.09
CA PRO A 395 20.13 -14.14 11.52
C PRO A 395 21.21 -14.54 10.51
N SER A 396 21.87 -15.68 10.73
CA SER A 396 22.91 -16.28 9.88
C SER A 396 22.41 -16.88 8.56
N ALA A 397 21.10 -17.06 8.38
CA ALA A 397 20.56 -17.63 7.15
C ALA A 397 20.76 -16.70 5.94
N ASP A 398 21.16 -17.27 4.81
CA ASP A 398 21.07 -16.54 3.54
C ASP A 398 19.60 -16.29 3.16
N ARG A 399 19.34 -15.12 2.58
CA ARG A 399 18.03 -14.61 2.15
C ARG A 399 18.02 -14.26 0.64
N SER A 400 19.08 -14.60 -0.09
CA SER A 400 19.29 -14.19 -1.49
C SER A 400 18.13 -14.52 -2.46
N SER A 401 17.37 -15.59 -2.19
CA SER A 401 16.23 -16.01 -3.01
C SER A 401 14.89 -15.35 -2.65
N ALA A 402 14.85 -14.44 -1.66
CA ALA A 402 13.64 -13.74 -1.25
C ALA A 402 13.10 -12.87 -2.40
N GLY A 403 12.05 -13.36 -3.06
CA GLY A 403 11.43 -12.70 -4.21
C GLY A 403 10.81 -13.66 -5.23
N ARG A 404 11.16 -14.96 -5.20
CA ARG A 404 10.56 -16.03 -6.04
C ARG A 404 9.45 -16.80 -5.29
N HIS A 405 8.86 -16.14 -4.30
CA HIS A 405 7.99 -16.72 -3.29
C HIS A 405 6.50 -16.62 -3.69
N LEU A 406 5.71 -17.65 -3.39
CA LEU A 406 4.26 -17.63 -3.65
C LEU A 406 3.40 -17.69 -2.37
N ASN A 407 3.97 -17.93 -1.18
CA ASN A 407 3.26 -17.80 0.08
C ASN A 407 3.28 -16.33 0.56
N VAL A 408 2.12 -15.68 0.51
CA VAL A 408 1.91 -14.28 0.93
C VAL A 408 1.52 -14.11 2.41
N VAL A 409 1.25 -15.21 3.11
CA VAL A 409 0.90 -15.25 4.54
C VAL A 409 1.63 -16.45 5.18
N PRO A 410 2.23 -16.30 6.38
CA PRO A 410 2.88 -17.40 7.09
C PRO A 410 1.93 -18.58 7.41
N PRO A 411 2.26 -19.84 7.06
CA PRO A 411 1.48 -21.03 7.39
C PRO A 411 1.01 -21.21 8.84
N ILE A 412 1.82 -20.77 9.83
CA ILE A 412 1.44 -20.76 11.27
C ILE A 412 0.17 -19.94 11.58
N TRP A 413 -0.35 -19.20 10.60
CA TRP A 413 -1.54 -18.37 10.71
C TRP A 413 -2.80 -19.02 10.15
N GLN A 414 -2.68 -20.14 9.45
CA GLN A 414 -3.82 -20.88 8.89
C GLN A 414 -4.67 -21.47 10.01
N ARG A 415 -6.00 -21.22 9.95
CA ARG A 415 -6.99 -21.75 10.90
C ARG A 415 -7.58 -23.07 10.45
N PHE A 416 -8.13 -23.81 11.42
CA PHE A 416 -8.87 -25.04 11.20
C PHE A 416 -10.32 -24.88 11.70
N HIS A 417 -11.24 -25.65 11.12
CA HIS A 417 -12.68 -25.49 11.32
C HIS A 417 -13.17 -25.71 12.76
N ASP A 418 -12.36 -26.33 13.62
CA ASP A 418 -12.72 -26.66 15.01
C ASP A 418 -12.34 -25.53 16.01
N GLU A 419 -11.71 -24.44 15.55
CA GLU A 419 -11.61 -23.21 16.35
C GLU A 419 -13.01 -22.57 16.47
N ASN A 420 -13.49 -22.30 17.70
CA ASN A 420 -14.82 -21.74 18.03
C ASN A 420 -15.01 -20.27 17.57
N LEU A 421 -14.82 -20.01 16.29
CA LEU A 421 -15.16 -18.80 15.58
C LEU A 421 -16.11 -19.21 14.46
N PRO A 422 -17.23 -18.49 14.25
CA PRO A 422 -18.30 -18.95 13.36
C PRO A 422 -17.74 -19.28 11.98
N ALA A 423 -18.00 -20.51 11.52
CA ALA A 423 -17.54 -21.01 10.23
C ALA A 423 -17.92 -20.02 9.14
N ARG A 424 -16.94 -19.23 8.68
CA ARG A 424 -17.17 -18.21 7.66
C ARG A 424 -17.55 -18.93 6.38
N LYS A 425 -18.82 -18.76 5.95
CA LYS A 425 -19.16 -18.88 4.53
C LYS A 425 -18.14 -18.04 3.76
N GLU A 426 -17.58 -18.62 2.71
CA GLU A 426 -16.43 -18.10 1.96
C GLU A 426 -16.80 -16.90 1.10
N VAL A 427 -17.19 -15.81 1.76
CA VAL A 427 -17.08 -14.46 1.24
C VAL A 427 -16.19 -13.72 2.22
N PHE A 428 -14.88 -13.71 1.93
CA PHE A 428 -13.91 -12.92 2.67
C PHE A 428 -14.04 -11.45 2.23
N ASP A 429 -15.21 -10.87 2.48
CA ASP A 429 -15.53 -9.52 2.07
C ASP A 429 -14.77 -8.48 2.91
N ARG A 430 -14.83 -7.25 2.41
CA ARG A 430 -14.14 -6.11 3.03
C ARG A 430 -14.58 -5.91 4.49
N ALA A 431 -15.87 -6.01 4.79
CA ALA A 431 -16.40 -5.85 6.14
C ALA A 431 -15.89 -6.96 7.09
N GLY A 432 -15.90 -8.21 6.61
CA GLY A 432 -15.36 -9.36 7.32
C GLY A 432 -13.85 -9.27 7.57
N PHE A 433 -13.08 -8.60 6.71
CA PHE A 433 -11.65 -8.35 6.96
C PHE A 433 -11.40 -7.12 7.85
N GLU A 434 -12.14 -6.03 7.65
CA GLU A 434 -12.11 -4.84 8.52
C GLU A 434 -12.48 -5.20 9.97
N ALA A 435 -13.44 -6.10 10.18
CA ALA A 435 -13.75 -6.66 11.50
C ALA A 435 -12.60 -7.46 12.14
N LEU A 436 -11.66 -8.00 11.35
CA LEU A 436 -10.43 -8.62 11.88
C LEU A 436 -9.38 -7.55 12.23
N ILE A 437 -9.25 -6.48 11.40
CA ILE A 437 -8.39 -5.32 11.71
C ILE A 437 -8.88 -4.58 12.98
N ARG A 438 -10.19 -4.53 13.19
CA ARG A 438 -10.86 -3.91 14.35
C ARG A 438 -11.16 -4.90 15.49
N SER A 439 -10.78 -6.18 15.36
CA SER A 439 -11.07 -7.21 16.37
C SER A 439 -10.44 -6.86 17.72
N ASP A 440 -11.16 -7.11 18.82
CA ASP A 440 -10.64 -6.92 20.19
C ASP A 440 -9.43 -7.83 20.49
N ASP A 441 -9.41 -9.05 19.93
CA ASP A 441 -8.29 -9.98 20.08
C ASP A 441 -7.02 -9.38 19.42
N PRO A 442 -5.97 -9.07 20.19
CA PRO A 442 -4.74 -8.47 19.68
C PRO A 442 -4.02 -9.35 18.65
N THR A 443 -4.20 -10.68 18.74
CA THR A 443 -3.62 -11.66 17.81
C THR A 443 -4.29 -11.58 16.46
N VAL A 444 -5.63 -11.52 16.45
CA VAL A 444 -6.43 -11.42 15.21
C VAL A 444 -6.22 -10.08 14.52
N ARG A 445 -6.10 -9.02 15.32
CA ARG A 445 -5.76 -7.68 14.85
C ARG A 445 -4.34 -7.59 14.30
N SER A 446 -3.36 -8.20 14.98
CA SER A 446 -1.98 -8.33 14.47
C SER A 446 -1.96 -9.13 13.17
N TRP A 447 -2.73 -10.22 13.11
CA TRP A 447 -2.90 -11.06 11.94
C TRP A 447 -3.37 -10.26 10.71
N ALA A 448 -4.49 -9.56 10.81
CA ALA A 448 -5.05 -8.83 9.67
C ALA A 448 -4.12 -7.72 9.18
N ARG A 449 -3.41 -7.05 10.11
CA ARG A 449 -2.42 -6.02 9.79
C ARG A 449 -1.21 -6.56 9.04
N GLN A 450 -0.61 -7.68 9.48
CA GLN A 450 0.56 -8.20 8.76
C GLN A 450 0.17 -8.84 7.43
N ALA A 451 -0.99 -9.49 7.31
CA ALA A 451 -1.48 -9.98 6.01
C ALA A 451 -1.67 -8.84 4.99
N THR A 452 -2.18 -7.69 5.44
CA THR A 452 -2.25 -6.45 4.63
C THR A 452 -0.86 -5.94 4.24
N ALA A 453 0.10 -5.98 5.17
CA ALA A 453 1.48 -5.56 4.90
C ALA A 453 2.16 -6.49 3.88
N SER A 454 2.12 -7.81 4.08
CA SER A 454 2.75 -8.80 3.19
C SER A 454 2.13 -8.79 1.78
N TYR A 455 0.83 -8.51 1.64
CA TYR A 455 0.24 -8.23 0.32
C TYR A 455 0.78 -6.93 -0.28
N ASN A 456 0.88 -5.85 0.50
CA ASN A 456 1.41 -4.57 0.02
C ASN A 456 2.91 -4.60 -0.29
N ASP A 457 3.68 -5.50 0.31
CA ASP A 457 5.10 -5.67 0.01
C ASP A 457 5.33 -6.20 -1.42
N LEU A 458 4.34 -6.87 -2.04
CA LEU A 458 4.39 -7.28 -3.46
C LEU A 458 4.60 -6.11 -4.42
N ARG A 459 4.14 -4.89 -4.09
CA ARG A 459 4.36 -3.67 -4.90
C ARG A 459 5.86 -3.35 -5.08
N ASN A 460 6.68 -3.79 -4.13
CA ASN A 460 8.13 -3.57 -4.06
C ASN A 460 8.94 -4.84 -4.38
N SER A 461 8.28 -5.95 -4.76
CA SER A 461 8.97 -7.21 -5.08
C SER A 461 10.04 -7.00 -6.17
N PRO A 462 11.21 -7.68 -6.10
CA PRO A 462 12.18 -7.66 -7.20
C PRO A 462 11.63 -8.31 -8.48
N ASP A 463 10.67 -9.23 -8.37
CA ASP A 463 10.03 -9.92 -9.49
C ASP A 463 8.98 -9.04 -10.20
N PRO A 464 9.11 -8.78 -11.52
CA PRO A 464 8.12 -8.04 -12.31
C PRO A 464 6.70 -8.64 -12.31
N GLN A 465 6.55 -9.97 -12.30
CA GLN A 465 5.25 -10.64 -12.30
C GLN A 465 4.51 -10.40 -10.98
N LEU A 466 5.22 -10.48 -9.85
CA LEU A 466 4.66 -10.20 -8.52
C LEU A 466 4.23 -8.74 -8.38
N ARG A 467 5.02 -7.79 -8.89
CA ARG A 467 4.61 -6.37 -8.95
C ARG A 467 3.38 -6.19 -9.84
N ARG A 468 3.37 -6.80 -11.02
CA ARG A 468 2.27 -6.74 -12.00
C ARG A 468 0.96 -7.23 -11.39
N TYR A 469 0.97 -8.38 -10.71
CA TYR A 469 -0.18 -8.90 -9.96
C TYR A 469 -0.75 -7.86 -8.98
N TRP A 470 0.11 -7.23 -8.17
CA TRP A 470 -0.32 -6.22 -7.20
C TRP A 470 -0.96 -5.01 -7.91
N PHE A 471 -0.33 -4.50 -8.97
CA PHE A 471 -0.86 -3.36 -9.73
C PHE A 471 -2.19 -3.70 -10.42
N GLU A 472 -2.28 -4.82 -11.16
CA GLU A 472 -3.52 -5.24 -11.82
C GLU A 472 -4.65 -5.45 -10.81
N ASN A 473 -4.37 -6.11 -9.68
CA ASN A 473 -5.37 -6.33 -8.65
C ASN A 473 -5.81 -5.01 -7.99
N ASN A 474 -4.88 -4.12 -7.66
CA ASN A 474 -5.19 -2.81 -7.09
C ASN A 474 -5.97 -1.92 -8.08
N GLN A 475 -5.66 -1.95 -9.38
CA GLN A 475 -6.43 -1.24 -10.41
C GLN A 475 -7.87 -1.77 -10.52
N ARG A 476 -8.07 -3.09 -10.50
CA ARG A 476 -9.43 -3.68 -10.45
C ARG A 476 -10.21 -3.25 -9.21
N GLN A 477 -9.57 -3.23 -8.04
CA GLN A 477 -10.20 -2.77 -6.79
C GLN A 477 -10.54 -1.26 -6.82
N LEU A 478 -9.67 -0.44 -7.41
CA LEU A 478 -9.93 1.00 -7.62
C LEU A 478 -11.10 1.22 -8.59
N GLN A 479 -11.17 0.47 -9.69
CA GLN A 479 -12.28 0.55 -10.63
C GLN A 479 -13.60 0.13 -9.96
N GLN A 480 -13.63 -1.01 -9.27
CA GLN A 480 -14.80 -1.46 -8.50
C GLN A 480 -15.24 -0.43 -7.44
N ALA A 481 -14.29 0.24 -6.79
CA ALA A 481 -14.59 1.33 -5.85
C ALA A 481 -15.13 2.59 -6.54
N TRP A 482 -14.68 2.91 -7.76
CA TRP A 482 -15.26 3.98 -8.57
C TRP A 482 -16.68 3.63 -9.02
N ASP A 483 -16.90 2.45 -9.60
CA ASP A 483 -18.21 1.96 -10.06
C ASP A 483 -19.22 1.95 -8.89
N ALA A 484 -18.82 1.46 -7.71
CA ALA A 484 -19.65 1.45 -6.52
C ALA A 484 -19.96 2.87 -5.99
N ASN A 485 -19.00 3.79 -6.03
CA ASN A 485 -19.21 5.18 -5.62
C ASN A 485 -20.10 5.96 -6.61
N GLU A 486 -19.98 5.67 -7.89
CA GLU A 486 -20.82 6.19 -8.96
C GLU A 486 -22.26 5.68 -8.83
N LYS A 487 -22.45 4.37 -8.65
CA LYS A 487 -23.77 3.80 -8.36
C LYS A 487 -24.41 4.44 -7.13
N ARG A 488 -23.69 4.56 -6.01
CA ARG A 488 -24.16 5.30 -4.82
C ARG A 488 -24.49 6.77 -5.13
N ALA A 489 -23.78 7.42 -6.05
CA ALA A 489 -24.07 8.80 -6.45
C ALA A 489 -25.37 8.89 -7.26
N ILE A 490 -25.60 7.95 -8.19
CA ILE A 490 -26.86 7.78 -8.93
C ILE A 490 -28.03 7.51 -7.97
N ASP A 491 -27.89 6.52 -7.08
CA ASP A 491 -28.93 6.14 -6.12
C ASP A 491 -29.31 7.33 -5.20
N ARG A 492 -28.32 8.11 -4.74
CA ARG A 492 -28.56 9.36 -3.98
C ARG A 492 -29.25 10.46 -4.79
N MET A 493 -29.13 10.48 -6.12
CA MET A 493 -29.89 11.43 -6.95
C MET A 493 -31.34 10.97 -7.15
N LYS A 494 -31.58 9.66 -7.26
CA LYS A 494 -32.93 9.09 -7.40
C LYS A 494 -33.84 9.37 -6.19
N VAL A 495 -33.29 9.53 -4.98
CA VAL A 495 -34.05 9.97 -3.80
C VAL A 495 -34.81 11.29 -4.07
N TYR A 496 -34.20 12.27 -4.74
CA TYR A 496 -34.88 13.53 -5.08
C TYR A 496 -36.00 13.35 -6.10
N GLN A 497 -35.96 12.30 -6.91
CA GLN A 497 -36.99 12.03 -7.92
C GLN A 497 -38.19 11.28 -7.32
N VAL A 498 -37.92 10.24 -6.52
CA VAL A 498 -38.95 9.36 -5.95
C VAL A 498 -39.61 9.99 -4.73
N GLU A 499 -38.81 10.48 -3.78
CA GLU A 499 -39.27 10.93 -2.47
C GLU A 499 -39.20 12.45 -2.33
N GLY A 500 -38.23 13.09 -2.97
CA GLY A 500 -37.79 14.45 -2.62
C GLY A 500 -36.87 14.44 -1.39
N LYS A 501 -36.20 15.56 -1.10
CA LYS A 501 -35.30 15.66 0.07
C LYS A 501 -35.16 17.07 0.60
N GLU A 502 -35.17 17.20 1.93
CA GLU A 502 -34.86 18.44 2.65
C GLU A 502 -33.38 18.84 2.47
N ARG A 503 -33.15 20.13 2.19
CA ARG A 503 -31.82 20.74 2.03
C ARG A 503 -31.75 22.13 2.64
N THR A 504 -30.64 22.41 3.31
CA THR A 504 -30.29 23.72 3.83
C THR A 504 -29.80 24.64 2.72
N ILE A 505 -30.30 25.86 2.67
CA ILE A 505 -29.84 26.92 1.77
C ILE A 505 -28.46 27.39 2.23
N ARG A 506 -27.48 27.34 1.32
CA ARG A 506 -26.12 27.86 1.53
C ARG A 506 -25.92 29.14 0.71
N CYS A 507 -25.13 30.07 1.23
CA CYS A 507 -24.66 31.24 0.47
C CYS A 507 -23.14 31.19 0.38
N ALA A 508 -22.59 31.56 -0.78
CA ALA A 508 -21.14 31.66 -0.92
C ALA A 508 -20.66 33.02 -0.36
N PRO A 509 -19.44 33.10 0.23
CA PRO A 509 -18.87 34.37 0.67
C PRO A 509 -18.94 35.43 -0.43
N GLY A 510 -19.44 36.62 -0.08
CA GLY A 510 -19.62 37.73 -1.02
C GLY A 510 -20.72 37.56 -2.09
N ARG A 511 -21.61 36.55 -1.98
CA ARG A 511 -22.74 36.38 -2.92
C ARG A 511 -24.10 36.40 -2.23
N ASN A 512 -24.92 37.38 -2.56
CA ASN A 512 -26.31 37.52 -2.12
C ASN A 512 -27.30 36.54 -2.80
N ARG A 513 -26.82 35.41 -3.35
CA ARG A 513 -27.66 34.42 -4.03
C ARG A 513 -27.46 33.04 -3.39
N GLY A 514 -28.49 32.60 -2.67
CA GLY A 514 -28.53 31.26 -2.09
C GLY A 514 -28.52 30.15 -3.14
N TYR A 515 -28.02 28.99 -2.74
CA TYR A 515 -28.05 27.76 -3.52
C TYR A 515 -28.22 26.55 -2.58
N ILE A 516 -28.68 25.45 -3.16
CA ILE A 516 -28.72 24.14 -2.49
C ILE A 516 -27.74 23.18 -3.17
N THR A 517 -27.30 22.16 -2.42
CA THR A 517 -26.38 21.14 -2.91
C THR A 517 -27.08 19.78 -3.04
N CYS A 518 -27.24 19.31 -4.27
CA CYS A 518 -27.76 17.98 -4.57
C CYS A 518 -26.61 17.10 -5.05
N GLY A 519 -25.92 16.44 -4.11
CA GLY A 519 -24.71 15.68 -4.42
C GLY A 519 -23.61 16.60 -4.94
N LYS A 520 -23.16 16.40 -6.19
CA LYS A 520 -22.19 17.27 -6.86
C LYS A 520 -22.81 18.52 -7.51
N PHE A 521 -24.14 18.62 -7.58
CA PHE A 521 -24.83 19.68 -8.29
C PHE A 521 -25.20 20.84 -7.35
N ASN A 522 -24.67 22.04 -7.64
CA ASN A 522 -25.07 23.27 -6.95
C ASN A 522 -26.19 23.93 -7.74
N ILE A 523 -27.38 24.01 -7.15
CA ILE A 523 -28.60 24.54 -7.77
C ILE A 523 -28.86 25.94 -7.19
N PRO A 524 -28.54 27.04 -7.90
CA PRO A 524 -28.81 28.39 -7.43
C PRO A 524 -30.31 28.70 -7.38
N LEU A 525 -30.76 29.30 -6.28
CA LEU A 525 -32.15 29.71 -6.09
C LEU A 525 -32.41 31.09 -6.70
N PRO A 526 -33.61 31.40 -7.23
CA PRO A 526 -33.97 32.75 -7.64
C PRO A 526 -33.95 33.73 -6.46
N GLN A 527 -33.45 34.96 -6.66
CA GLN A 527 -33.43 35.99 -5.61
C GLN A 527 -34.83 36.45 -5.21
N SER A 528 -35.81 36.37 -6.12
CA SER A 528 -37.21 36.72 -5.87
C SER A 528 -37.84 35.94 -4.71
N LEU A 529 -37.41 34.71 -4.46
CA LEU A 529 -37.95 33.86 -3.38
C LEU A 529 -37.62 34.39 -1.98
N SER A 530 -36.65 35.30 -1.85
CA SER A 530 -36.32 35.99 -0.59
C SER A 530 -36.13 35.03 0.60
N MET A 531 -35.50 33.87 0.37
CA MET A 531 -35.27 32.84 1.39
C MET A 531 -33.97 33.12 2.14
N SER A 532 -34.00 33.02 3.47
CA SER A 532 -32.82 33.22 4.32
C SER A 532 -31.76 32.13 4.09
N PRO A 533 -30.47 32.44 4.25
CA PRO A 533 -29.44 31.43 4.45
C PRO A 533 -29.79 30.52 5.63
N GLU A 534 -29.26 29.30 5.66
CA GLU A 534 -29.46 28.29 6.71
C GLU A 534 -30.90 27.74 6.85
N SER A 535 -31.89 28.40 6.24
CA SER A 535 -33.24 27.88 6.12
C SER A 535 -33.29 26.57 5.35
N LYS A 536 -34.19 25.68 5.78
CA LYS A 536 -34.39 24.39 5.13
C LYS A 536 -35.53 24.45 4.12
N ILE A 537 -35.32 23.81 2.97
CA ILE A 537 -36.32 23.66 1.92
C ILE A 537 -36.39 22.22 1.44
N PHE A 538 -37.58 21.74 1.12
CA PHE A 538 -37.80 20.47 0.45
C PHE A 538 -37.53 20.62 -1.05
N VAL A 539 -36.87 19.65 -1.67
CA VAL A 539 -36.41 19.70 -3.06
C VAL A 539 -36.83 18.43 -3.77
N GLN A 540 -37.50 18.54 -4.92
CA GLN A 540 -37.92 17.38 -5.72
C GLN A 540 -37.58 17.56 -7.20
N PHE A 541 -37.13 16.48 -7.83
CA PHE A 541 -36.76 16.40 -9.25
C PHE A 541 -37.88 15.71 -10.02
N HIS A 542 -38.39 16.37 -11.05
CA HIS A 542 -39.48 15.88 -11.88
C HIS A 542 -38.94 15.66 -13.29
N LEU A 543 -38.64 14.40 -13.60
CA LEU A 543 -38.11 13.98 -14.90
C LEU A 543 -39.24 13.40 -15.75
N TYR A 544 -39.49 14.02 -16.89
CA TYR A 544 -40.57 13.67 -17.81
C TYR A 544 -40.03 12.91 -19.05
N GLU A 545 -40.93 12.30 -19.81
CA GLU A 545 -40.60 11.66 -21.11
C GLU A 545 -40.36 12.69 -22.22
N MET A 546 -41.03 13.85 -22.15
CA MET A 546 -40.98 14.92 -23.15
C MET A 546 -40.53 16.25 -22.53
N ALA A 547 -40.10 17.19 -23.38
CA ALA A 547 -39.66 18.50 -22.93
C ALA A 547 -40.80 19.28 -22.26
N VAL A 548 -40.52 19.93 -21.12
CA VAL A 548 -41.51 20.69 -20.34
C VAL A 548 -41.24 22.19 -20.36
N SER A 549 -42.30 22.98 -20.14
CA SER A 549 -42.25 24.45 -20.12
C SER A 549 -41.59 25.00 -18.85
N HIS A 550 -41.85 24.38 -17.71
CA HIS A 550 -41.27 24.66 -16.39
C HIS A 550 -39.93 23.94 -16.14
N ARG A 551 -39.22 23.56 -17.20
CA ARG A 551 -37.88 22.95 -17.11
C ARG A 551 -36.91 23.85 -16.36
N TYR A 552 -36.00 23.25 -15.60
CA TYR A 552 -35.02 23.98 -14.82
C TYR A 552 -34.02 24.73 -15.71
N ALA A 553 -33.45 24.07 -16.73
CA ALA A 553 -32.56 24.73 -17.69
C ALA A 553 -33.39 25.38 -18.81
N SER A 554 -33.69 26.67 -18.70
CA SER A 554 -34.57 27.35 -19.65
C SER A 554 -34.02 27.33 -21.10
N GLU A 555 -32.71 27.50 -21.23
CA GLU A 555 -31.92 27.43 -22.48
C GLU A 555 -31.56 26.00 -22.95
N ALA A 556 -32.15 24.95 -22.36
CA ALA A 556 -32.01 23.60 -22.91
C ALA A 556 -32.68 23.50 -24.30
N MET A 557 -31.96 22.95 -25.27
CA MET A 557 -32.50 22.64 -26.60
C MET A 557 -33.57 21.55 -26.52
N PRO A 558 -34.50 21.44 -27.48
CA PRO A 558 -35.52 20.37 -27.48
C PRO A 558 -34.95 18.94 -27.45
N CYS A 559 -33.70 18.75 -27.89
CA CYS A 559 -32.95 17.49 -27.85
C CYS A 559 -32.04 17.32 -26.61
N ASP A 560 -31.82 18.37 -25.81
CA ASP A 560 -31.07 18.26 -24.55
C ASP A 560 -31.92 17.46 -23.55
N PRO A 561 -31.41 16.42 -22.88
CA PRO A 561 -32.14 15.74 -21.80
C PRO A 561 -32.61 16.68 -20.68
N ALA A 562 -31.86 17.76 -20.43
CA ALA A 562 -32.24 18.82 -19.49
C ALA A 562 -33.57 19.51 -19.83
N SER A 563 -34.05 19.42 -21.08
CA SER A 563 -35.36 19.96 -21.46
C SER A 563 -36.53 19.24 -20.78
N ARG A 564 -36.29 18.02 -20.28
CA ARG A 564 -37.26 17.14 -19.62
C ARG A 564 -37.21 17.17 -18.10
N LEU A 565 -36.28 17.92 -17.50
CA LEU A 565 -36.15 17.99 -16.04
C LEU A 565 -36.67 19.32 -15.50
N ALA A 566 -37.69 19.25 -14.64
CA ALA A 566 -38.10 20.35 -13.78
C ALA A 566 -37.64 20.09 -12.33
N ILE A 567 -37.47 21.15 -11.55
CA ILE A 567 -37.08 21.08 -10.15
C ILE A 567 -38.03 21.98 -9.35
N SER A 568 -38.79 21.39 -8.42
CA SER A 568 -39.65 22.12 -7.49
C SER A 568 -38.97 22.26 -6.15
N ILE A 569 -39.26 23.35 -5.44
CA ILE A 569 -38.87 23.52 -4.04
C ILE A 569 -40.07 23.94 -3.19
N LYS A 570 -40.12 23.45 -1.94
CA LYS A 570 -41.12 23.82 -0.94
C LYS A 570 -40.47 24.30 0.35
N GLY A 571 -41.01 25.31 1.01
CA GLY A 571 -40.50 25.82 2.29
C GLY A 571 -41.07 27.18 2.65
N CYS A 572 -40.42 27.91 3.56
CA CYS A 572 -40.84 29.27 3.93
C CYS A 572 -39.79 30.32 3.54
N ASN A 573 -40.23 31.49 3.09
CA ASN A 573 -39.35 32.64 2.85
C ASN A 573 -39.03 33.43 4.14
N SER A 574 -38.19 34.46 4.03
CA SER A 574 -37.80 35.31 5.17
C SER A 574 -38.95 36.07 5.85
N SER A 575 -40.11 36.20 5.18
CA SER A 575 -41.33 36.78 5.75
C SER A 575 -42.24 35.75 6.41
N GLY A 576 -41.87 34.46 6.41
CA GLY A 576 -42.68 33.36 6.94
C GLY A 576 -43.77 32.85 6.00
N ASN A 577 -43.86 33.35 4.76
CA ASN A 577 -44.82 32.85 3.77
C ASN A 577 -44.34 31.53 3.18
N GLU A 578 -45.27 30.60 2.96
CA GLU A 578 -45.02 29.35 2.24
C GLU A 578 -44.66 29.64 0.76
N VAL A 579 -43.71 28.86 0.25
CA VAL A 579 -43.20 28.87 -1.12
C VAL A 579 -43.33 27.45 -1.64
N ASP A 580 -43.99 27.26 -2.79
CA ASP A 580 -44.07 25.98 -3.53
C ASP A 580 -43.91 26.32 -5.02
N GLU A 581 -42.66 26.30 -5.50
CA GLU A 581 -42.28 26.97 -6.75
C GLU A 581 -41.37 26.13 -7.64
N TRP A 582 -41.53 26.31 -8.95
CA TRP A 582 -40.65 25.73 -9.97
C TRP A 582 -39.47 26.65 -10.21
N ILE A 583 -38.26 26.18 -9.91
CA ILE A 583 -37.05 27.00 -10.08
C ILE A 583 -36.43 26.81 -11.46
N GLN A 584 -35.88 27.90 -12.00
CA GLN A 584 -35.24 27.94 -13.31
C GLN A 584 -33.87 28.61 -13.27
N SER A 585 -32.99 28.22 -14.19
CA SER A 585 -31.70 28.81 -14.48
C SER A 585 -31.50 28.95 -15.99
N SER A 586 -31.11 30.15 -16.40
CA SER A 586 -30.60 30.44 -17.74
C SER A 586 -29.12 30.02 -17.89
N GLY A 587 -28.62 30.13 -19.11
CA GLY A 587 -27.25 29.82 -19.54
C GLY A 587 -27.07 28.39 -20.06
N SER A 588 -26.44 28.25 -21.23
CA SER A 588 -26.00 26.97 -21.82
C SER A 588 -25.25 26.05 -20.84
N LYS A 589 -24.40 26.61 -19.97
CA LYS A 589 -23.69 25.85 -18.91
C LYS A 589 -24.62 25.24 -17.86
N ALA A 590 -25.83 25.77 -17.68
CA ALA A 590 -26.86 25.17 -16.83
C ALA A 590 -27.49 23.97 -17.55
N ALA A 591 -27.83 24.10 -18.84
CA ALA A 591 -28.29 22.96 -19.66
C ALA A 591 -27.27 21.81 -19.65
N MET A 592 -25.98 22.09 -19.87
CA MET A 592 -24.92 21.06 -19.86
C MET A 592 -24.77 20.36 -18.49
N LYS A 593 -24.91 21.11 -17.39
CA LYS A 593 -24.93 20.55 -16.03
C LYS A 593 -26.12 19.63 -15.80
N ILE A 594 -27.29 20.06 -16.25
CA ILE A 594 -28.53 19.34 -16.01
C ILE A 594 -28.66 18.14 -16.95
N ASN A 595 -28.08 18.18 -18.15
CA ASN A 595 -27.95 17.01 -19.02
C ASN A 595 -27.23 15.87 -18.27
N THR A 596 -26.09 16.14 -17.61
CA THR A 596 -25.38 15.15 -16.79
C THR A 596 -26.17 14.73 -15.53
N LEU A 597 -27.05 15.58 -14.99
CA LEU A 597 -27.95 15.17 -13.90
C LEU A 597 -29.04 14.20 -14.41
N VAL A 598 -29.61 14.46 -15.58
CA VAL A 598 -30.60 13.59 -16.21
C VAL A 598 -29.99 12.23 -16.57
N ASP A 599 -28.80 12.22 -17.17
CA ASP A 599 -28.03 10.99 -17.42
C ASP A 599 -27.92 10.13 -16.14
N MET A 600 -27.54 10.75 -15.00
CA MET A 600 -27.45 10.05 -13.72
C MET A 600 -28.80 9.54 -13.20
N LEU A 601 -29.89 10.28 -13.37
CA LEU A 601 -31.24 9.83 -12.98
C LEU A 601 -31.70 8.65 -13.83
N GLU A 602 -31.35 8.65 -15.12
CA GLU A 602 -31.63 7.58 -16.09
C GLU A 602 -30.69 6.37 -15.91
N GLY A 603 -29.69 6.47 -15.04
CA GLY A 603 -28.77 5.39 -14.67
C GLY A 603 -27.54 5.26 -15.58
N ILE A 604 -27.30 6.23 -16.45
CA ILE A 604 -26.11 6.32 -17.31
C ILE A 604 -24.90 6.70 -16.46
N THR A 605 -23.76 6.05 -16.69
CA THR A 605 -22.51 6.36 -15.96
C THR A 605 -21.94 7.72 -16.36
N LEU A 606 -21.10 8.32 -15.50
CA LEU A 606 -20.37 9.54 -15.85
C LEU A 606 -19.33 9.28 -16.95
N THR A 607 -18.82 8.05 -17.04
CA THR A 607 -17.91 7.63 -18.11
C THR A 607 -18.60 7.65 -19.48
N GLU A 608 -19.81 7.11 -19.58
CA GLU A 608 -20.65 7.19 -20.78
C GLU A 608 -21.10 8.64 -21.04
N SER A 609 -21.58 9.35 -20.02
CA SER A 609 -21.98 10.76 -20.10
C SER A 609 -20.88 11.65 -20.72
N ARG A 610 -19.61 11.44 -20.35
CA ARG A 610 -18.46 12.18 -20.93
C ARG A 610 -18.30 12.00 -22.45
N SER A 611 -18.85 10.94 -23.05
CA SER A 611 -18.84 10.75 -24.51
C SER A 611 -19.92 11.55 -25.24
N PHE A 612 -20.93 12.05 -24.51
CA PHE A 612 -22.04 12.80 -25.11
C PHE A 612 -21.70 14.30 -25.23
N CYS A 613 -22.21 14.94 -26.29
CA CYS A 613 -22.15 16.38 -26.45
C CYS A 613 -22.88 17.12 -25.31
N ARG A 614 -22.48 18.36 -25.05
CA ARG A 614 -23.13 19.27 -24.09
C ARG A 614 -23.34 18.65 -22.70
N ARG A 615 -22.28 18.07 -22.13
CA ARG A 615 -22.23 17.51 -20.77
C ARG A 615 -21.25 18.25 -19.88
N TRP A 616 -21.39 18.06 -18.58
CA TRP A 616 -20.58 18.69 -17.55
C TRP A 616 -19.81 17.66 -16.73
N ASP A 617 -18.49 17.78 -16.72
CA ASP A 617 -17.60 16.96 -15.90
C ASP A 617 -16.77 17.84 -14.95
N VAL A 618 -16.39 17.27 -13.81
CA VAL A 618 -15.44 17.89 -12.90
C VAL A 618 -14.30 16.91 -12.68
N SER A 619 -13.17 17.20 -13.32
CA SER A 619 -11.93 16.47 -13.10
C SER A 619 -11.07 17.19 -12.06
N ARG A 620 -10.28 16.42 -11.31
CA ARG A 620 -9.11 16.95 -10.61
C ARG A 620 -7.92 16.76 -11.55
N THR A 621 -7.37 17.86 -12.04
CA THR A 621 -6.06 17.85 -12.71
C THR A 621 -5.00 17.77 -11.62
N GLU A 622 -4.28 16.65 -11.56
CA GLU A 622 -3.13 16.41 -10.66
C GLU A 622 -3.41 16.43 -9.14
N LYS A 623 -2.41 16.00 -8.35
CA LYS A 623 -2.50 15.91 -6.89
C LYS A 623 -2.43 17.30 -6.26
N GLY A 624 -3.60 17.86 -5.93
CA GLY A 624 -3.73 19.09 -5.14
C GLY A 624 -4.22 20.32 -5.92
N ALA A 625 -4.29 20.27 -7.26
CA ALA A 625 -4.73 21.44 -8.02
C ALA A 625 -6.26 21.64 -8.00
N GLN A 626 -6.67 22.82 -8.48
CA GLN A 626 -8.06 23.25 -8.54
C GLN A 626 -8.93 22.27 -9.35
N ARG A 627 -10.22 22.17 -8.97
CA ARG A 627 -11.22 21.39 -9.71
C ARG A 627 -11.41 21.97 -11.12
N LYS A 628 -10.87 21.30 -12.15
CA LYS A 628 -11.10 21.69 -13.54
C LYS A 628 -12.52 21.25 -13.94
N THR A 629 -13.37 22.23 -14.20
CA THR A 629 -14.69 21.98 -14.76
C THR A 629 -14.58 21.90 -16.28
N ASN A 630 -14.84 20.73 -16.84
CA ASN A 630 -14.90 20.52 -18.28
C ASN A 630 -16.37 20.58 -18.73
N TYR A 631 -16.58 21.12 -19.92
CA TYR A 631 -17.84 21.02 -20.64
C TYR A 631 -17.53 20.34 -21.97
N THR A 632 -18.26 19.29 -22.34
CA THR A 632 -18.08 18.70 -23.67
C THR A 632 -18.67 19.66 -24.70
N ASN A 633 -17.99 19.76 -25.85
CA ASN A 633 -18.40 20.66 -26.93
C ASN A 633 -19.75 20.23 -27.53
N GLU A 634 -20.27 21.06 -28.43
CA GLU A 634 -21.50 20.79 -29.20
C GLU A 634 -21.25 19.73 -30.29
#